data_AF-A0A3S4SW78-F1
#
_entry.id   AF-A0A3S4SW78-F1
#
_cell.length_a   1.000
_cell.length_b   1.000
_cell.length_c   1.000
_cell.angle_alpha   90.00
_cell.angle_beta   90.00
_cell.angle_gamma   90.00
#
_symmetry.space_group_name_H-M   'P 1'
#
loop_
_entity.id
_entity.type
_entity.pdbx_description
1 polymer ?
#
loop_
_entity_poly.entity_id
_entity_poly.type
_entity_poly.pdbx_seq_one_letter_code
_entity_poly.pdbx_strand_id
1 'polypeptide(L)'
;MSESRKGARSIKEIPPYVLEQLNKGETATVNLTEWLAVDQKLLFKNILNKYNRTAYLKPVLKALENLKNQTVNTINEAIGNELLTLTSIHNDTDFFNLLKSDKADMARCWAAYSIGKDPEIPLNEKLKMIQHFAADKHFGVREISWMAVRKDIIDNITESISVLSTWTSSEDENIRRFASEATRPRGVWCEHIEILKQNPEIALSILSPLSSDPSKYVQNSVANWLNDAGKTNPSFVVQLCSEWEKQNTTKQTVYIIKRALRTINEK
;
A
#
# COMPACT_ATOMS: atom_id res chain seq x y z
N MET A 1 -26.06 -13.88 1.65
CA MET A 1 -24.67 -13.74 1.20
C MET A 1 -24.72 -13.07 -0.16
N SER A 2 -24.38 -11.79 -0.29
CA SER A 2 -24.26 -11.18 -1.62
C SER A 2 -23.05 -11.81 -2.30
N GLU A 3 -23.24 -12.45 -3.45
CA GLU A 3 -22.11 -12.98 -4.22
C GLU A 3 -21.10 -11.86 -4.48
N SER A 4 -19.83 -12.11 -4.13
CA SER A 4 -18.76 -11.16 -4.40
C SER A 4 -18.63 -11.00 -5.92
N ARG A 5 -18.88 -9.78 -6.41
CA ARG A 5 -18.75 -9.44 -7.83
C ARG A 5 -17.39 -9.85 -8.37
N LYS A 6 -17.35 -10.66 -9.43
CA LYS A 6 -16.11 -11.04 -10.11
C LYS A 6 -15.73 -9.97 -11.13
N GLY A 7 -14.51 -9.47 -11.06
CA GLY A 7 -14.06 -8.40 -11.95
C GLY A 7 -13.76 -8.87 -13.38
N ALA A 8 -13.91 -7.95 -14.33
CA ALA A 8 -13.64 -8.18 -15.75
C ALA A 8 -12.14 -8.41 -16.03
N ARG A 9 -11.79 -9.15 -17.10
CA ARG A 9 -10.38 -9.39 -17.46
C ARG A 9 -9.79 -8.24 -18.26
N SER A 10 -10.60 -7.54 -19.03
CA SER A 10 -10.22 -6.35 -19.80
C SER A 10 -11.19 -5.19 -19.56
N ILE A 11 -10.75 -3.95 -19.81
CA ILE A 11 -11.59 -2.75 -19.59
C ILE A 11 -12.86 -2.80 -20.45
N LYS A 12 -12.76 -3.33 -21.68
CA LYS A 12 -13.88 -3.47 -22.62
C LYS A 12 -14.96 -4.45 -22.14
N GLU A 13 -14.60 -5.37 -21.25
CA GLU A 13 -15.51 -6.37 -20.68
C GLU A 13 -16.20 -5.87 -19.40
N ILE A 14 -15.85 -4.69 -18.88
CA ILE A 14 -16.53 -4.13 -17.72
C ILE A 14 -17.96 -3.75 -18.14
N PRO A 15 -19.01 -4.33 -17.51
CA PRO A 15 -20.37 -3.96 -17.86
C PRO A 15 -20.58 -2.45 -17.64
N PRO A 16 -21.25 -1.73 -18.56
CA PRO A 16 -21.43 -0.28 -18.43
C PRO A 16 -22.04 0.17 -17.10
N TYR A 17 -22.99 -0.60 -16.57
CA TYR A 17 -23.61 -0.31 -15.27
C TYR A 17 -22.62 -0.45 -14.09
N VAL A 18 -21.63 -1.35 -14.19
CA VAL A 18 -20.58 -1.49 -13.16
C VAL A 18 -19.67 -0.27 -13.22
N LEU A 19 -19.23 0.12 -14.41
CA LEU A 19 -18.38 1.30 -14.59
C LEU A 19 -19.08 2.57 -14.09
N GLU A 20 -20.38 2.71 -14.33
CA GLU A 20 -21.19 3.80 -13.80
C GLU A 20 -21.21 3.81 -12.26
N GLN A 21 -21.47 2.66 -11.62
CA GLN A 21 -21.46 2.56 -10.15
C GLN A 21 -20.08 2.87 -9.55
N LEU A 22 -19.00 2.41 -10.20
CA LEU A 22 -17.62 2.73 -9.81
C LEU A 22 -17.38 4.24 -9.88
N ASN A 23 -17.75 4.88 -10.99
CA ASN A 23 -17.59 6.32 -11.18
C ASN A 23 -18.51 7.15 -10.27
N LYS A 24 -19.61 6.60 -9.75
CA LYS A 24 -20.45 7.24 -8.72
C LYS A 24 -19.93 7.04 -7.29
N GLY A 25 -18.98 6.13 -7.08
CA GLY A 25 -18.49 5.78 -5.75
C GLY A 25 -19.48 4.93 -4.95
N GLU A 26 -20.38 4.22 -5.64
CA GLU A 26 -21.41 3.38 -5.02
C GLU A 26 -20.89 1.98 -4.66
N THR A 27 -19.82 1.55 -5.34
CA THR A 27 -19.14 0.26 -5.14
C THR A 27 -17.63 0.40 -5.27
N ALA A 28 -16.90 -0.52 -4.66
CA ALA A 28 -15.44 -0.60 -4.82
C ALA A 28 -15.07 -1.39 -6.09
N THR A 29 -13.88 -1.12 -6.61
CA THR A 29 -13.26 -1.98 -7.61
C THR A 29 -12.98 -3.37 -6.99
N VAL A 30 -12.85 -4.41 -7.83
CA VAL A 30 -12.53 -5.77 -7.33
C VAL A 30 -11.25 -6.34 -7.93
N ASN A 31 -10.66 -5.67 -8.92
CA ASN A 31 -9.39 -6.05 -9.52
C ASN A 31 -8.69 -4.84 -10.16
N LEU A 32 -7.47 -5.05 -10.64
CA LEU A 32 -6.67 -4.02 -11.29
C LEU A 32 -7.32 -3.47 -12.56
N THR A 33 -8.03 -4.29 -13.32
CA THR A 33 -8.69 -3.88 -14.56
C THR A 33 -9.73 -2.79 -14.31
N GLU A 34 -10.57 -2.97 -13.28
CA GLU A 34 -11.55 -1.96 -12.89
C GLU A 34 -10.90 -0.74 -12.26
N TRP A 35 -9.89 -0.93 -11.42
CA TRP A 35 -9.08 0.15 -10.86
C TRP A 35 -8.52 1.07 -11.95
N LEU A 36 -8.04 0.50 -13.06
CA LEU A 36 -7.52 1.26 -14.19
C LEU A 36 -8.62 1.89 -15.07
N ALA A 37 -9.88 1.46 -14.93
CA ALA A 37 -11.00 1.95 -15.74
C ALA A 37 -11.77 3.11 -15.09
N VAL A 38 -11.67 3.30 -13.77
CA VAL A 38 -12.36 4.37 -13.06
C VAL A 38 -11.91 5.74 -13.58
N ASP A 39 -12.88 6.59 -13.94
CA ASP A 39 -12.64 8.00 -14.16
C ASP A 39 -12.54 8.70 -12.80
N GLN A 40 -11.31 8.88 -12.32
CA GLN A 40 -11.03 9.49 -11.02
C GLN A 40 -11.56 10.92 -10.89
N LYS A 41 -11.63 11.69 -11.99
CA LYS A 41 -12.15 13.07 -11.96
C LYS A 41 -13.67 13.05 -11.76
N LEU A 42 -14.36 12.16 -12.46
CA LEU A 42 -15.81 11.95 -12.29
C LEU A 42 -16.14 11.39 -10.90
N LEU A 43 -15.39 10.38 -10.44
CA LEU A 43 -15.52 9.83 -9.10
C LEU A 43 -15.33 10.90 -8.03
N PHE A 44 -14.26 11.69 -8.14
CA PHE A 44 -13.99 12.78 -7.21
C PHE A 44 -15.15 13.79 -7.16
N LYS A 45 -15.64 14.23 -8.32
CA LYS A 45 -16.81 15.11 -8.41
C LYS A 45 -18.04 14.52 -7.71
N ASN A 46 -18.33 13.23 -7.92
CA ASN A 46 -19.48 12.57 -7.33
C ASN A 46 -19.35 12.44 -5.80
N ILE A 47 -18.15 12.15 -5.29
CA ILE A 47 -17.88 12.12 -3.84
C ILE A 47 -18.03 13.50 -3.21
N LEU A 48 -17.54 14.55 -3.87
CA LEU A 48 -17.74 15.92 -3.37
C LEU A 48 -19.21 16.31 -3.33
N ASN A 49 -20.01 15.93 -4.34
CA ASN A 49 -21.46 16.14 -4.34
C ASN A 49 -22.14 15.38 -3.20
N LYS A 50 -21.83 14.08 -3.05
CA LYS A 50 -22.36 13.21 -1.99
C LYS A 50 -22.16 13.81 -0.60
N TYR A 51 -21.03 14.46 -0.38
CA TYR A 51 -20.64 14.99 0.91
C TYR A 51 -20.76 16.51 1.03
N ASN A 52 -21.31 17.22 0.03
CA ASN A 52 -21.43 18.69 0.03
C ASN A 52 -20.09 19.46 0.13
N ARG A 53 -19.02 18.96 -0.50
CA ARG A 53 -17.67 19.58 -0.57
C ARG A 53 -17.34 20.13 -1.97
N THR A 54 -18.35 20.56 -2.73
CA THR A 54 -18.20 20.93 -4.15
C THR A 54 -17.20 22.06 -4.41
N ALA A 55 -16.94 22.91 -3.39
CA ALA A 55 -15.91 23.95 -3.44
C ALA A 55 -14.49 23.39 -3.74
N TYR A 56 -14.20 22.15 -3.37
CA TYR A 56 -12.88 21.53 -3.56
C TYR A 56 -12.64 21.06 -4.99
N LEU A 57 -13.68 21.01 -5.83
CA LEU A 57 -13.58 20.46 -7.17
C LEU A 57 -12.61 21.25 -8.05
N LYS A 58 -12.79 22.57 -8.13
CA LYS A 58 -12.02 23.42 -9.05
C LYS A 58 -10.52 23.47 -8.69
N PRO A 59 -10.10 23.65 -7.42
CA PRO A 59 -8.68 23.61 -7.06
C PRO A 59 -8.03 22.27 -7.40
N VAL A 60 -8.66 21.15 -7.06
CA VAL A 60 -8.10 19.82 -7.32
C VAL A 60 -7.98 19.54 -8.81
N LEU A 61 -9.02 19.85 -9.62
CA LEU A 61 -8.92 19.66 -11.07
C LEU A 61 -7.79 20.47 -11.70
N LYS A 62 -7.58 21.71 -11.23
CA LYS A 62 -6.46 22.55 -11.67
C LYS A 62 -5.10 21.93 -11.30
N ALA A 63 -4.98 21.35 -10.11
CA ALA A 63 -3.75 20.64 -9.72
C ALA A 63 -3.48 19.42 -10.61
N LEU A 64 -4.53 18.65 -10.95
CA LEU A 64 -4.42 17.49 -11.84
C LEU A 64 -3.99 17.84 -13.27
N GLU A 65 -4.39 19.02 -13.79
CA GLU A 65 -3.95 19.51 -15.09
C GLU A 65 -2.43 19.76 -15.17
N ASN A 66 -1.81 20.10 -14.04
CA ASN A 66 -0.37 20.39 -13.96
C ASN A 66 0.50 19.13 -13.79
N LEU A 67 -0.10 17.94 -13.68
CA LEU A 67 0.65 16.69 -13.56
C LEU A 67 1.35 16.36 -14.88
N LYS A 68 2.68 16.14 -14.82
CA LYS A 68 3.48 15.68 -15.97
C LYS A 68 2.95 14.37 -16.55
N ASN A 69 2.51 13.45 -15.69
CA ASN A 69 1.95 12.15 -16.04
C ASN A 69 0.65 11.91 -15.25
N GLN A 70 -0.43 11.56 -15.94
CA GLN A 70 -1.75 11.27 -15.35
C GLN A 70 -1.99 9.76 -15.32
N THR A 71 -1.24 9.06 -14.47
CA THR A 71 -1.51 7.65 -14.12
C THR A 71 -2.49 7.58 -12.95
N VAL A 72 -3.12 6.42 -12.73
CA VAL A 72 -4.06 6.27 -11.61
C VAL A 72 -3.41 6.59 -10.26
N ASN A 73 -2.16 6.19 -10.06
CA ASN A 73 -1.45 6.44 -8.81
C ASN A 73 -1.06 7.91 -8.64
N THR A 74 -0.55 8.56 -9.70
CA THR A 74 -0.18 9.98 -9.63
C THR A 74 -1.41 10.87 -9.44
N ILE A 75 -2.57 10.50 -9.99
CA ILE A 75 -3.84 11.19 -9.72
C ILE A 75 -4.29 10.96 -8.27
N ASN A 76 -4.24 9.72 -7.75
CA ASN A 76 -4.63 9.44 -6.35
C ASN A 76 -3.77 10.23 -5.36
N GLU A 77 -2.45 10.27 -5.57
CA GLU A 77 -1.51 11.01 -4.74
C GLU A 77 -1.81 12.52 -4.79
N ALA A 78 -2.01 13.07 -5.99
CA ALA A 78 -2.32 14.49 -6.16
C ALA A 78 -3.65 14.88 -5.51
N ILE A 79 -4.71 14.08 -5.66
CA ILE A 79 -6.00 14.35 -4.98
C ILE A 79 -5.80 14.33 -3.47
N GLY A 80 -5.10 13.32 -2.91
CA GLY A 80 -4.85 13.25 -1.47
C GLY A 80 -4.07 14.46 -0.94
N ASN A 81 -3.04 14.90 -1.66
CA ASN A 81 -2.24 16.08 -1.30
C ASN A 81 -3.05 17.38 -1.31
N GLU A 82 -3.87 17.59 -2.34
CA GLU A 82 -4.73 18.77 -2.43
C GLU A 82 -5.83 18.75 -1.37
N LEU A 83 -6.38 17.57 -1.07
CA LEU A 83 -7.39 17.42 -0.03
C LEU A 83 -6.83 17.79 1.35
N LEU A 84 -5.63 17.32 1.71
CA LEU A 84 -4.94 17.74 2.93
C LEU A 84 -4.86 19.28 3.03
N THR A 85 -4.46 19.94 1.94
CA THR A 85 -4.33 21.40 1.89
C THR A 85 -5.69 22.08 2.07
N LEU A 86 -6.71 21.63 1.34
CA LEU A 86 -8.04 22.24 1.34
C LEU A 86 -8.79 22.02 2.66
N THR A 87 -8.73 20.81 3.23
CA THR A 87 -9.39 20.54 4.52
C THR A 87 -8.77 21.37 5.63
N SER A 88 -7.45 21.59 5.60
CA SER A 88 -6.75 22.49 6.53
C SER A 88 -7.21 23.95 6.36
N ILE A 89 -7.18 24.49 5.14
CA ILE A 89 -7.62 25.87 4.84
C ILE A 89 -9.07 26.13 5.29
N HIS A 90 -9.95 25.14 5.11
CA HIS A 90 -11.37 25.25 5.42
C HIS A 90 -11.72 24.76 6.83
N ASN A 91 -10.76 24.28 7.61
CA ASN A 91 -10.98 23.61 8.90
C ASN A 91 -12.05 22.48 8.81
N ASP A 92 -12.08 21.73 7.70
CA ASP A 92 -13.00 20.61 7.46
C ASP A 92 -12.40 19.34 8.08
N THR A 93 -12.60 19.20 9.39
CA THR A 93 -12.12 18.05 10.18
C THR A 93 -12.90 16.76 9.90
N ASP A 94 -14.08 16.87 9.30
CA ASP A 94 -15.00 15.74 9.11
C ASP A 94 -14.71 14.97 7.83
N PHE A 95 -14.24 15.65 6.78
CA PHE A 95 -14.14 15.03 5.46
C PHE A 95 -13.14 13.87 5.41
N PHE A 96 -12.05 13.95 6.17
CA PHE A 96 -11.12 12.83 6.33
C PHE A 96 -11.84 11.56 6.82
N ASN A 97 -12.68 11.66 7.85
CA ASN A 97 -13.40 10.52 8.42
C ASN A 97 -14.43 9.94 7.44
N LEU A 98 -15.06 10.79 6.64
CA LEU A 98 -15.98 10.37 5.58
C LEU A 98 -15.24 9.60 4.48
N LEU A 99 -14.10 10.12 4.00
CA LEU A 99 -13.29 9.44 3.00
C LEU A 99 -12.69 8.13 3.50
N LYS A 100 -12.19 8.11 4.75
CA LYS A 100 -11.61 6.94 5.41
C LYS A 100 -12.56 5.73 5.41
N SER A 101 -13.86 5.97 5.50
CA SER A 101 -14.89 4.93 5.61
C SER A 101 -15.73 4.75 4.33
N ASP A 102 -15.42 5.49 3.26
CA ASP A 102 -16.24 5.48 2.05
C ASP A 102 -16.24 4.10 1.37
N LYS A 103 -17.30 3.80 0.62
CA LYS A 103 -17.40 2.57 -0.18
C LYS A 103 -16.36 2.54 -1.29
N ALA A 104 -16.09 3.68 -1.92
CA ALA A 104 -15.10 3.80 -2.97
C ALA A 104 -13.68 3.60 -2.40
N ASP A 105 -12.98 2.61 -2.93
CA ASP A 105 -11.60 2.30 -2.56
C ASP A 105 -10.65 3.47 -2.83
N MET A 106 -10.81 4.19 -3.93
CA MET A 106 -9.97 5.36 -4.24
C MET A 106 -10.16 6.51 -3.26
N ALA A 107 -11.35 6.68 -2.67
CA ALA A 107 -11.60 7.69 -1.64
C ALA A 107 -10.78 7.41 -0.37
N ARG A 108 -10.75 6.13 0.05
CA ARG A 108 -9.91 5.66 1.15
C ARG A 108 -8.42 5.83 0.82
N CYS A 109 -8.03 5.68 -0.45
CA CYS A 109 -6.67 5.95 -0.90
C CYS A 109 -6.28 7.44 -0.79
N TRP A 110 -7.20 8.36 -1.12
CA TRP A 110 -6.94 9.80 -0.94
C TRP A 110 -6.76 10.16 0.53
N ALA A 111 -7.53 9.54 1.43
CA ALA A 111 -7.35 9.69 2.88
C ALA A 111 -5.99 9.14 3.34
N ALA A 112 -5.56 7.97 2.85
CA ALA A 112 -4.24 7.43 3.13
C ALA A 112 -3.10 8.35 2.67
N TYR A 113 -3.19 8.92 1.46
CA TYR A 113 -2.22 9.90 0.98
C TYR A 113 -2.22 11.19 1.79
N SER A 114 -3.39 11.66 2.25
CA SER A 114 -3.48 12.85 3.09
C SER A 114 -2.66 12.68 4.38
N ILE A 115 -2.66 11.49 4.99
CA ILE A 115 -1.79 11.16 6.15
C ILE A 115 -0.32 11.21 5.76
N GLY A 116 0.05 10.51 4.69
CA GLY A 116 1.46 10.41 4.28
C GLY A 116 2.07 11.76 3.93
N LYS A 117 1.27 12.65 3.33
CA LYS A 117 1.70 13.99 2.89
C LYS A 117 1.69 15.04 3.98
N ASP A 118 1.07 14.79 5.13
CA ASP A 118 1.00 15.76 6.22
C ASP A 118 2.37 15.88 6.93
N PRO A 119 3.08 17.01 6.83
CA PRO A 119 4.36 17.19 7.50
C PRO A 119 4.22 17.38 9.02
N GLU A 120 3.03 17.74 9.50
CA GLU A 120 2.79 18.05 10.92
C GLU A 120 2.56 16.78 11.76
N ILE A 121 2.27 15.64 11.13
CA ILE A 121 2.05 14.37 11.82
C ILE A 121 3.39 13.65 12.01
N PRO A 122 3.84 13.38 13.26
CA PRO A 122 5.05 12.61 13.51
C PRO A 122 4.95 11.18 12.96
N LEU A 123 6.08 10.57 12.58
CA LEU A 123 6.14 9.22 11.98
C LEU A 123 5.30 8.18 12.76
N ASN A 124 5.46 8.12 14.08
CA ASN A 124 4.74 7.14 14.91
C ASN A 124 3.22 7.30 14.81
N GLU A 125 2.72 8.54 14.76
CA GLU A 125 1.30 8.81 14.59
C GLU A 125 0.84 8.54 13.15
N LYS A 126 1.66 8.89 12.14
CA LYS A 126 1.37 8.51 10.73
C LYS A 126 1.20 7.00 10.60
N LEU A 127 2.13 6.22 11.17
CA LEU A 127 2.06 4.76 11.12
C LEU A 127 0.83 4.21 11.88
N LYS A 128 0.47 4.77 13.04
CA LYS A 128 -0.78 4.38 13.73
C LYS A 128 -2.01 4.67 12.87
N MET A 129 -2.07 5.84 12.24
CA MET A 129 -3.20 6.22 11.39
C MET A 129 -3.27 5.36 10.11
N ILE A 130 -2.11 5.06 9.49
CA ILE A 130 -2.04 4.26 8.26
C ILE A 130 -2.42 2.80 8.49
N GLN A 131 -2.31 2.30 9.72
CA GLN A 131 -2.67 0.93 10.09
C GLN A 131 -4.12 0.59 9.69
N HIS A 132 -5.04 1.56 9.77
CA HIS A 132 -6.42 1.38 9.30
C HIS A 132 -6.50 1.00 7.82
N PHE A 133 -5.70 1.65 6.97
CA PHE A 133 -5.67 1.41 5.53
C PHE A 133 -4.82 0.18 5.16
N ALA A 134 -3.81 -0.11 5.97
CA ALA A 134 -3.05 -1.35 5.88
C ALA A 134 -3.95 -2.59 6.11
N ALA A 135 -4.91 -2.50 7.04
CA ALA A 135 -5.91 -3.54 7.33
C ALA A 135 -7.09 -3.59 6.34
N ASP A 136 -7.12 -2.71 5.32
CA ASP A 136 -8.28 -2.62 4.43
C ASP A 136 -8.50 -3.91 3.64
N LYS A 137 -9.77 -4.29 3.44
CA LYS A 137 -10.14 -5.48 2.67
C LYS A 137 -9.81 -5.34 1.18
N HIS A 138 -9.76 -4.10 0.67
CA HIS A 138 -9.49 -3.81 -0.72
C HIS A 138 -7.97 -3.77 -1.02
N PHE A 139 -7.53 -4.55 -2.01
CA PHE A 139 -6.11 -4.69 -2.34
C PHE A 139 -5.44 -3.34 -2.68
N GLY A 140 -6.11 -2.49 -3.45
CA GLY A 140 -5.57 -1.20 -3.86
C GLY A 140 -5.34 -0.26 -2.68
N VAL A 141 -6.22 -0.28 -1.67
CA VAL A 141 -6.05 0.55 -0.47
C VAL A 141 -4.84 0.09 0.33
N ARG A 142 -4.64 -1.23 0.45
CA ARG A 142 -3.44 -1.78 1.10
C ARG A 142 -2.16 -1.41 0.37
N GLU A 143 -2.13 -1.44 -0.96
CA GLU A 143 -0.94 -1.02 -1.71
C GLU A 143 -0.67 0.47 -1.55
N ILE A 144 -1.70 1.32 -1.66
CA ILE A 144 -1.55 2.76 -1.46
C ILE A 144 -1.11 3.09 -0.03
N SER A 145 -1.58 2.33 0.97
CA SER A 145 -1.25 2.59 2.37
C SER A 145 0.26 2.62 2.64
N TRP A 146 1.03 1.65 2.13
CA TRP A 146 2.48 1.65 2.33
C TRP A 146 3.18 2.64 1.40
N MET A 147 2.65 2.87 0.20
CA MET A 147 3.21 3.88 -0.73
C MET A 147 3.13 5.28 -0.12
N ALA A 148 2.00 5.62 0.52
CA ALA A 148 1.73 6.92 1.10
C ALA A 148 2.77 7.32 2.17
N VAL A 149 3.23 6.38 2.99
CA VAL A 149 4.18 6.64 4.08
C VAL A 149 5.60 6.16 3.78
N ARG A 150 5.86 5.63 2.58
CA ARG A 150 7.17 5.04 2.26
C ARG A 150 8.31 6.04 2.40
N LYS A 151 8.09 7.28 1.97
CA LYS A 151 9.12 8.33 2.07
C LYS A 151 9.49 8.58 3.53
N ASP A 152 8.52 8.75 4.41
CA ASP A 152 8.77 8.91 5.85
C ASP A 152 9.49 7.70 6.44
N ILE A 153 9.15 6.48 5.97
CA ILE A 153 9.84 5.24 6.38
C ILE A 153 11.32 5.25 5.96
N ILE A 154 11.61 5.68 4.74
CA ILE A 154 12.98 5.76 4.22
C ILE A 154 13.78 6.78 5.02
N ASP A 155 13.22 7.97 5.22
CA ASP A 155 13.87 9.08 5.90
C ASP A 155 14.13 8.76 7.39
N ASN A 156 13.33 7.87 7.99
CA ASN A 156 13.39 7.51 9.41
C ASN A 156 13.50 5.98 9.63
N ILE A 157 14.39 5.32 8.89
CA ILE A 157 14.41 3.86 8.77
C ILE A 157 14.57 3.11 10.10
N THR A 158 15.44 3.57 11.01
CA THR A 158 15.68 2.87 12.28
C THR A 158 14.45 2.92 13.19
N GLU A 159 13.82 4.08 13.31
CA GLU A 159 12.57 4.25 14.06
C GLU A 159 11.44 3.43 13.41
N SER A 160 11.33 3.49 12.08
CA SER A 160 10.33 2.75 11.32
C SER A 160 10.42 1.24 11.53
N ILE A 161 11.63 0.68 11.47
CA ILE A 161 11.86 -0.75 11.72
C ILE A 161 11.48 -1.10 13.15
N SER A 162 11.78 -0.25 14.14
CA SER A 162 11.38 -0.46 15.53
C SER A 162 9.86 -0.57 15.64
N VAL A 163 9.10 0.37 15.09
CA VAL A 163 7.63 0.35 15.10
C VAL A 163 7.07 -0.86 14.35
N LEU A 164 7.52 -1.07 13.11
CA LEU A 164 6.99 -2.12 12.23
C LEU A 164 7.34 -3.52 12.72
N SER A 165 8.41 -3.70 13.49
CA SER A 165 8.71 -4.99 14.14
C SER A 165 7.57 -5.43 15.07
N THR A 166 6.93 -4.50 15.77
CA THR A 166 5.80 -4.79 16.67
C THR A 166 4.55 -5.26 15.90
N TRP A 167 4.41 -4.83 14.64
CA TRP A 167 3.28 -5.19 13.79
C TRP A 167 3.32 -6.64 13.31
N THR A 168 4.50 -7.28 13.36
CA THR A 168 4.66 -8.69 12.97
C THR A 168 3.91 -9.67 13.88
N SER A 169 3.50 -9.24 15.07
CA SER A 169 2.70 -10.04 16.01
C SER A 169 1.19 -9.78 15.90
N SER A 170 0.74 -8.93 14.95
CA SER A 170 -0.68 -8.65 14.73
C SER A 170 -1.45 -9.91 14.30
N GLU A 171 -2.69 -10.06 14.77
CA GLU A 171 -3.60 -11.11 14.30
C GLU A 171 -3.99 -10.91 12.82
N ASP A 172 -4.08 -9.66 12.37
CA ASP A 172 -4.38 -9.31 10.97
C ASP A 172 -3.15 -9.53 10.07
N GLU A 173 -3.30 -10.44 9.09
CA GLU A 173 -2.27 -10.75 8.09
C GLU A 173 -1.88 -9.55 7.22
N ASN A 174 -2.79 -8.60 6.99
CA ASN A 174 -2.52 -7.43 6.18
C ASN A 174 -1.56 -6.47 6.88
N ILE A 175 -1.68 -6.35 8.20
CA ILE A 175 -0.77 -5.56 9.04
C ILE A 175 0.63 -6.19 9.07
N ARG A 176 0.70 -7.52 9.23
CA ARG A 176 1.98 -8.26 9.16
C ARG A 176 2.63 -8.12 7.78
N ARG A 177 1.84 -8.23 6.71
CA ARG A 177 2.30 -8.01 5.33
C ARG A 177 2.81 -6.59 5.14
N PHE A 178 2.13 -5.58 5.68
CA PHE A 178 2.56 -4.19 5.56
C PHE A 178 3.98 -4.00 6.07
N ALA A 179 4.31 -4.55 7.24
CA ALA A 179 5.64 -4.40 7.85
C ALA A 179 6.78 -4.87 6.93
N SER A 180 6.58 -6.01 6.25
CA SER A 180 7.54 -6.55 5.29
C SER A 180 7.50 -5.82 3.94
N GLU A 181 6.32 -5.45 3.43
CA GLU A 181 6.21 -4.82 2.12
C GLU A 181 6.76 -3.38 2.10
N ALA A 182 6.39 -2.59 3.11
CA ALA A 182 6.76 -1.18 3.21
C ALA A 182 8.28 -0.98 3.28
N THR A 183 9.01 -2.01 3.73
CA THR A 183 10.46 -1.99 3.95
C THR A 183 11.25 -2.75 2.88
N ARG A 184 10.63 -3.16 1.76
CA ARG A 184 11.34 -3.85 0.67
C ARG A 184 12.52 -3.00 0.15
N PRO A 185 13.75 -3.56 0.06
CA PRO A 185 14.94 -2.78 -0.27
C PRO A 185 15.01 -2.39 -1.75
N ARG A 186 14.43 -3.20 -2.64
CA ARG A 186 14.54 -3.04 -4.11
C ARG A 186 13.24 -3.39 -4.85
N GLY A 187 12.13 -2.81 -4.42
CA GLY A 187 10.84 -3.00 -5.07
C GLY A 187 10.79 -2.37 -6.48
N VAL A 188 10.01 -2.97 -7.38
CA VAL A 188 9.92 -2.54 -8.80
C VAL A 188 9.08 -1.26 -8.97
N TRP A 189 8.18 -1.00 -8.01
CA TRP A 189 7.18 0.07 -8.08
C TRP A 189 7.48 1.21 -7.11
N CYS A 190 8.64 1.22 -6.49
CA CYS A 190 8.94 2.13 -5.39
C CYS A 190 10.42 2.49 -5.31
N GLU A 191 10.69 3.61 -4.63
CA GLU A 191 12.04 4.06 -4.33
C GLU A 191 12.82 2.99 -3.57
N HIS A 192 14.06 2.75 -3.98
CA HIS A 192 14.94 1.80 -3.31
C HIS A 192 15.35 2.31 -1.93
N ILE A 193 15.48 1.40 -0.97
CA ILE A 193 15.94 1.73 0.39
C ILE A 193 17.42 1.37 0.47
N GLU A 194 18.29 2.31 0.14
CA GLU A 194 19.74 2.08 -0.02
C GLU A 194 20.38 1.46 1.23
N ILE A 195 20.01 1.92 2.43
CA ILE A 195 20.52 1.36 3.68
C ILE A 195 20.15 -0.11 3.87
N LEU A 196 18.95 -0.54 3.47
CA LEU A 196 18.54 -1.95 3.56
C LEU A 196 19.11 -2.82 2.42
N LYS A 197 19.55 -2.21 1.30
CA LYS A 197 20.31 -2.92 0.27
C LYS A 197 21.72 -3.26 0.75
N GLN A 198 22.33 -2.35 1.51
CA GLN A 198 23.69 -2.48 2.03
C GLN A 198 23.72 -3.33 3.31
N ASN A 199 22.83 -3.04 4.26
CA ASN A 199 22.75 -3.63 5.59
C ASN A 199 21.37 -4.29 5.80
N PRO A 200 21.04 -5.37 5.07
CA PRO A 200 19.72 -6.02 5.14
C PRO A 200 19.40 -6.61 6.52
N GLU A 201 20.40 -6.88 7.35
CA GLU A 201 20.27 -7.37 8.73
C GLU A 201 19.44 -6.45 9.63
N ILE A 202 19.36 -5.14 9.32
CA ILE A 202 18.53 -4.18 10.03
C ILE A 202 17.06 -4.63 10.06
N ALA A 203 16.59 -5.29 8.99
CA ALA A 203 15.20 -5.73 8.88
C ALA A 203 14.93 -7.11 9.53
N LEU A 204 15.91 -7.76 10.16
CA LEU A 204 15.71 -9.09 10.76
C LEU A 204 14.63 -9.10 11.86
N SER A 205 14.45 -7.99 12.58
CA SER A 205 13.37 -7.83 13.56
C SER A 205 11.97 -7.88 12.95
N ILE A 206 11.85 -7.63 11.64
CA ILE A 206 10.61 -7.80 10.87
C ILE A 206 10.56 -9.19 10.22
N LEU A 207 11.66 -9.66 9.64
CA LEU A 207 11.66 -10.86 8.80
C LEU A 207 11.61 -12.16 9.60
N SER A 208 12.38 -12.25 10.68
CA SER A 208 12.50 -13.49 11.46
C SER A 208 11.18 -13.94 12.08
N PRO A 209 10.35 -13.06 12.69
CA PRO A 209 9.02 -13.44 13.17
C PRO A 209 8.08 -13.95 12.07
N LEU A 210 8.26 -13.49 10.84
CA LEU A 210 7.40 -13.82 9.69
C LEU A 210 7.92 -15.01 8.85
N SER A 211 9.06 -15.61 9.23
CA SER A 211 9.74 -16.69 8.51
C SER A 211 8.93 -18.00 8.38
N SER A 212 7.84 -18.14 9.16
CA SER A 212 6.91 -19.26 9.14
C SER A 212 5.44 -18.80 9.17
N ASP A 213 5.16 -17.58 8.70
CA ASP A 213 3.81 -17.00 8.77
C ASP A 213 2.76 -17.92 8.12
N PRO A 214 1.59 -18.16 8.74
CA PRO A 214 0.57 -19.02 8.16
C PRO A 214 -0.07 -18.44 6.88
N SER A 215 -0.03 -17.11 6.71
CA SER A 215 -0.63 -16.42 5.58
C SER A 215 0.23 -16.53 4.33
N LYS A 216 -0.39 -16.97 3.23
CA LYS A 216 0.27 -16.97 1.92
C LYS A 216 0.61 -15.55 1.45
N TYR A 217 -0.18 -14.56 1.84
CA TYR A 217 0.02 -13.17 1.48
C TYR A 217 1.28 -12.62 2.14
N VAL A 218 1.46 -12.87 3.44
CA VAL A 218 2.66 -12.48 4.18
C VAL A 218 3.90 -13.23 3.67
N GLN A 219 3.81 -14.56 3.48
CA GLN A 219 4.90 -15.37 2.93
C GLN A 219 5.42 -14.81 1.59
N ASN A 220 4.52 -14.39 0.71
CA ASN A 220 4.90 -13.79 -0.58
C ASN A 220 5.65 -12.48 -0.42
N SER A 221 5.25 -11.63 0.54
CA SER A 221 5.93 -10.37 0.81
C SER A 221 7.33 -10.60 1.37
N VAL A 222 7.48 -11.47 2.38
CA VAL A 222 8.79 -11.85 2.94
C VAL A 222 9.71 -12.45 1.86
N ALA A 223 9.21 -13.37 1.05
CA ALA A 223 10.00 -13.96 -0.03
C ALA A 223 10.40 -12.95 -1.11
N ASN A 224 9.55 -11.95 -1.38
CA ASN A 224 9.88 -10.86 -2.29
C ASN A 224 10.91 -9.90 -1.69
N TRP A 225 10.81 -9.61 -0.39
CA TRP A 225 11.79 -8.82 0.33
C TRP A 225 13.18 -9.47 0.25
N LEU A 226 13.27 -10.77 0.55
CA LEU A 226 14.53 -11.52 0.48
C LEU A 226 15.06 -11.61 -0.95
N ASN A 227 14.20 -11.86 -1.94
CA ASN A 227 14.63 -11.86 -3.33
C ASN A 227 15.13 -10.48 -3.80
N ASP A 228 14.58 -9.38 -3.27
CA ASP A 228 15.07 -8.04 -3.57
C ASP A 228 16.44 -7.79 -2.95
N ALA A 229 16.62 -8.17 -1.67
CA ALA A 229 17.92 -8.11 -0.99
C ALA A 229 18.98 -8.96 -1.70
N GLY A 230 18.61 -10.15 -2.21
CA GLY A 230 19.50 -11.06 -2.91
C GLY A 230 20.08 -10.51 -4.21
N LYS A 231 19.48 -9.45 -4.78
CA LYS A 231 20.02 -8.78 -5.97
C LYS A 231 21.23 -7.88 -5.66
N THR A 232 21.46 -7.53 -4.40
CA THR A 232 22.60 -6.70 -3.95
C THR A 232 23.46 -7.37 -2.89
N ASN A 233 22.87 -8.22 -2.05
CA ASN A 233 23.55 -8.93 -0.97
C ASN A 233 23.15 -10.43 -0.98
N PRO A 234 23.56 -11.20 -2.01
CA PRO A 234 23.14 -12.60 -2.17
C PRO A 234 23.64 -13.53 -1.07
N SER A 235 24.84 -13.29 -0.54
CA SER A 235 25.42 -14.09 0.56
C SER A 235 24.56 -14.04 1.82
N PHE A 236 24.11 -12.84 2.21
CA PHE A 236 23.18 -12.66 3.33
C PHE A 236 21.92 -13.52 3.17
N VAL A 237 21.28 -13.49 2.00
CA VAL A 237 20.03 -14.21 1.75
C VAL A 237 20.25 -15.72 1.76
N VAL A 238 21.33 -16.21 1.16
CA VAL A 238 21.67 -17.65 1.17
C VAL A 238 21.92 -18.13 2.59
N GLN A 239 22.70 -17.38 3.38
CA GLN A 239 22.99 -17.73 4.75
C GLN A 239 21.71 -17.77 5.61
N LEU A 240 20.90 -16.70 5.56
CA LEU A 240 19.65 -16.62 6.34
C LEU A 240 18.68 -17.74 5.97
N CYS A 241 18.51 -18.04 4.67
CA CYS A 241 17.69 -19.15 4.22
C CYS A 241 18.21 -20.50 4.74
N SER A 242 19.52 -20.74 4.72
CA SER A 242 20.12 -21.96 5.27
C SER A 242 19.91 -22.10 6.77
N GLU A 243 20.00 -20.99 7.51
CA GLU A 243 19.72 -20.95 8.95
C GLU A 243 18.25 -21.29 9.24
N TRP A 244 17.31 -20.68 8.50
CA TRP A 244 15.88 -20.96 8.64
C TRP A 244 15.54 -22.42 8.29
N GLU A 245 16.15 -22.98 7.25
CA GLU A 245 15.94 -24.39 6.87
C GLU A 245 16.39 -25.36 7.98
N LYS A 246 17.49 -25.05 8.68
CA LYS A 246 17.99 -25.85 9.80
C LYS A 246 17.11 -25.71 11.05
N GLN A 247 16.56 -24.52 11.29
CA GLN A 247 15.75 -24.24 12.48
C GLN A 247 14.31 -24.73 12.35
N ASN A 248 13.73 -24.67 11.15
CA ASN A 248 12.30 -24.90 10.94
C ASN A 248 12.01 -25.46 9.54
N THR A 249 11.44 -26.67 9.48
CA THR A 249 11.09 -27.37 8.24
C THR A 249 9.60 -27.29 7.88
N THR A 250 8.88 -26.31 8.43
CA THR A 250 7.47 -26.09 8.08
C THR A 250 7.29 -25.80 6.58
N LYS A 251 6.12 -26.15 6.06
CA LYS A 251 5.75 -25.93 4.65
C LYS A 251 5.81 -24.45 4.27
N GLN A 252 5.52 -23.57 5.23
CA GLN A 252 5.56 -22.11 5.11
C GLN A 252 6.99 -21.60 4.91
N THR A 253 7.92 -22.00 5.79
CA THR A 253 9.34 -21.61 5.70
C THR A 253 9.98 -22.14 4.41
N VAL A 254 9.74 -23.41 4.08
CA VAL A 254 10.21 -24.02 2.81
C VAL A 254 9.70 -23.24 1.59
N TYR A 255 8.44 -22.81 1.61
CA TYR A 255 7.89 -21.99 0.53
C TYR A 255 8.58 -20.62 0.41
N ILE A 256 8.80 -19.94 1.53
CA ILE A 256 9.48 -18.63 1.55
C ILE A 256 10.89 -18.78 0.98
N ILE A 257 11.67 -19.76 1.46
CA ILE A 257 13.05 -20.01 1.03
C ILE A 257 13.11 -20.27 -0.49
N LYS A 258 12.31 -21.21 -0.98
CA LYS A 258 12.27 -21.55 -2.42
C LYS A 258 12.00 -20.31 -3.27
N ARG A 259 11.05 -19.47 -2.86
CA ARG A 259 10.69 -18.26 -3.60
C ARG A 259 11.74 -17.16 -3.44
N ALA A 260 12.34 -16.99 -2.26
CA ALA A 260 13.38 -16.01 -1.98
C ALA A 260 14.63 -16.21 -2.85
N LEU A 261 15.02 -17.46 -3.09
CA LEU A 261 16.24 -17.82 -3.82
C LEU A 261 16.07 -17.89 -5.36
N ARG A 262 14.86 -17.69 -5.89
CA ARG A 262 14.55 -17.89 -7.32
C ARG A 262 15.53 -17.18 -8.27
N THR A 263 15.84 -15.91 -8.02
CA THR A 263 16.74 -15.13 -8.89
C THR A 263 18.21 -15.45 -8.65
N ILE A 264 18.57 -15.96 -7.47
CA ILE A 264 19.95 -16.40 -7.18
C ILE A 264 20.22 -17.73 -7.88
N ASN A 265 19.27 -18.66 -7.85
CA ASN A 265 19.41 -20.00 -8.42
C ASN A 265 19.27 -20.04 -9.96
N GLU A 266 18.70 -18.99 -10.56
CA GLU A 266 18.62 -18.83 -12.03
C GLU A 266 19.93 -18.33 -12.67
N LYS A 267 20.91 -17.90 -11.86
CA LYS A 267 22.22 -17.43 -12.29
C LYS A 267 23.28 -18.51 -12.13
#